data_AF-A0A2V9VQR2-F1
#
_entry.id   AF-A0A2V9VQR2-F1
#
_cell.length_a   1.000
_cell.length_b   1.000
_cell.length_c   1.000
_cell.angle_alpha   90.00
_cell.angle_beta   90.00
_cell.angle_gamma   90.00
#
_symmetry.space_group_name_H-M   'P 1'
#
loop_
_entity.id
_entity.type
_entity.pdbx_description
1 polymer ?
#
loop_
_entity_poly.entity_id
_entity_poly.type
_entity_poly.pdbx_seq_one_letter_code
_entity_poly.pdbx_strand_id
1 'polypeptide(L)'
;MHSLLKPATFFLTLGIAFSAFSQVKVSNRITEAIDDRETAALRGTVHPLLQHATDQGRMDGGIQLESVSLTFKRTAAQEAAVEKLLAEQQDPKSANYHKWLTPEQYADRFGLSTADLNKVVSWLQSEGFTVNRVARGRTQVWFTGSVSQIETVFRTEMHRYIVDGENHFAHSTELAAPAALADVVLGVHGLSDFRPRAKAHVRKVSPEEVKANFTSSI
;
A
#
# COMPACT_ATOMS: atom_id res chain seq x y z
N MET A 1 76.48 26.36 4.07
CA MET A 1 75.60 27.20 3.25
C MET A 1 75.27 26.44 1.98
N HIS A 2 74.04 25.96 1.81
CA HIS A 2 73.25 25.94 0.57
C HIS A 2 72.00 25.08 0.78
N SER A 3 70.88 25.78 0.86
CA SER A 3 69.50 25.29 0.90
C SER A 3 69.09 24.79 -0.48
N LEU A 4 68.36 23.66 -0.56
CA LEU A 4 67.60 23.29 -1.75
C LEU A 4 66.22 22.73 -1.36
N LEU A 5 65.21 23.42 -1.89
CA LEU A 5 63.77 23.29 -1.66
C LEU A 5 63.24 21.90 -2.06
N LYS A 6 62.26 21.40 -1.28
CA LYS A 6 61.35 20.33 -1.70
C LYS A 6 60.14 20.95 -2.42
N PRO A 7 59.67 20.40 -3.56
CA PRO A 7 58.43 20.84 -4.18
C PRO A 7 57.24 20.27 -3.40
N ALA A 8 56.37 21.15 -2.92
CA ALA A 8 55.10 20.78 -2.32
C ALA A 8 54.06 20.56 -3.43
N THR A 9 53.69 19.30 -3.67
CA THR A 9 52.61 18.92 -4.57
C THR A 9 51.27 19.15 -3.88
N PHE A 10 50.52 20.14 -4.36
CA PHE A 10 49.18 20.46 -3.85
C PHE A 10 48.14 19.63 -4.63
N PHE A 11 47.67 18.52 -4.06
CA PHE A 11 46.52 17.79 -4.62
C PHE A 11 45.23 18.52 -4.23
N LEU A 12 44.60 19.17 -5.22
CA LEU A 12 43.27 19.74 -5.09
C LEU A 12 42.23 18.59 -5.15
N THR A 13 41.87 18.05 -3.99
CA THR A 13 40.76 17.10 -3.89
C THR A 13 39.44 17.84 -4.06
N LEU A 14 38.81 17.70 -5.24
CA LEU A 14 37.44 18.11 -5.49
C LEU A 14 36.50 17.16 -4.73
N GLY A 15 36.07 17.57 -3.53
CA GLY A 15 35.13 16.82 -2.72
C GLY A 15 33.75 16.82 -3.36
N ILE A 16 33.34 15.70 -3.96
CA ILE A 16 31.94 15.45 -4.30
C ILE A 16 31.20 15.29 -2.97
N ALA A 17 30.48 16.33 -2.56
CA ALA A 17 29.58 16.27 -1.41
C ALA A 17 28.40 15.34 -1.76
N PHE A 18 28.56 14.04 -1.50
CA PHE A 18 27.41 13.16 -1.32
C PHE A 18 26.71 13.65 -0.06
N SER A 19 25.57 14.32 -0.21
CA SER A 19 24.64 14.51 0.90
C SER A 19 24.22 13.12 1.38
N ALA A 20 24.91 12.62 2.40
CA ALA A 20 24.54 11.42 3.11
C ALA A 20 23.21 11.70 3.82
N PHE A 21 22.11 11.29 3.21
CA PHE A 21 20.87 11.14 3.97
C PHE A 21 21.17 10.13 5.07
N SER A 22 21.10 10.55 6.33
CA SER A 22 21.10 9.60 7.46
C SER A 22 20.02 8.57 7.19
N GLN A 23 20.46 7.35 6.86
CA GLN A 23 19.57 6.26 6.49
C GLN A 23 18.94 5.75 7.79
N VAL A 24 17.82 6.35 8.19
CA VAL A 24 16.98 5.79 9.26
C VAL A 24 16.47 4.45 8.75
N LYS A 25 17.14 3.38 9.16
CA LYS A 25 16.78 2.02 8.79
C LYS A 25 15.38 1.72 9.33
N VAL A 26 14.48 1.27 8.45
CA VAL A 26 13.13 0.84 8.87
C VAL A 26 13.25 -0.23 9.95
N SER A 27 12.66 0.03 11.12
CA SER A 27 12.64 -0.87 12.26
C SER A 27 11.71 -2.06 12.02
N ASN A 28 12.06 -3.20 12.62
CA ASN A 28 11.18 -4.37 12.66
C ASN A 28 10.01 -4.07 13.61
N ARG A 29 8.80 -4.46 13.21
CA ARG A 29 7.56 -4.25 13.97
C ARG A 29 6.85 -5.55 14.33
N ILE A 30 7.15 -6.65 13.64
CA ILE A 30 6.67 -7.98 14.01
C ILE A 30 7.72 -8.56 14.95
N THR A 31 7.61 -8.28 16.25
CA THR A 31 8.60 -8.69 17.26
C THR A 31 8.39 -10.13 17.73
N GLU A 32 7.17 -10.64 17.62
CA GLU A 32 6.78 -11.97 18.06
C GLU A 32 6.72 -12.97 16.89
N ALA A 33 6.51 -14.24 17.22
CA ALA A 33 6.15 -15.24 16.22
C ALA A 33 4.69 -15.01 15.78
N ILE A 34 4.39 -15.34 14.53
CA ILE A 34 3.01 -15.30 14.04
C ILE A 34 2.36 -16.63 14.46
N ASP A 35 1.39 -16.57 15.39
CA ASP A 35 0.58 -17.72 15.83
C ASP A 35 -0.89 -17.48 15.45
N ASP A 36 -1.46 -18.37 14.64
CA ASP A 36 -2.84 -18.26 14.14
C ASP A 36 -3.91 -18.52 15.20
N ARG A 37 -3.51 -19.03 16.38
CA ARG A 37 -4.41 -19.19 17.53
C ARG A 37 -4.73 -17.84 18.16
N GLU A 38 -3.77 -16.92 18.15
CA GLU A 38 -3.91 -15.58 18.72
C GLU A 38 -4.28 -14.59 17.61
N THR A 39 -5.52 -14.14 17.59
CA THR A 39 -6.00 -13.24 16.53
C THR A 39 -6.56 -11.95 17.06
N ALA A 40 -6.43 -10.89 16.27
CA ALA A 40 -7.11 -9.62 16.48
C ALA A 40 -7.98 -9.27 15.26
N ALA A 41 -9.11 -8.62 15.53
CA ALA A 41 -10.02 -8.16 14.50
C ALA A 41 -9.44 -6.94 13.76
N LEU A 42 -9.45 -7.01 12.43
CA LEU A 42 -9.22 -5.89 11.53
C LEU A 42 -10.55 -5.17 11.37
N ARG A 43 -10.73 -4.05 12.09
CA ARG A 43 -12.00 -3.33 12.12
C ARG A 43 -12.25 -2.53 10.84
N GLY A 44 -13.52 -2.39 10.46
CA GLY A 44 -13.94 -1.57 9.33
C GLY A 44 -13.65 -2.22 7.98
N THR A 45 -13.52 -3.54 7.90
CA THR A 45 -13.30 -4.25 6.63
C THR A 45 -14.61 -4.55 5.91
N VAL A 46 -15.71 -4.75 6.67
CA VAL A 46 -17.03 -5.03 6.08
C VAL A 46 -17.50 -3.87 5.21
N HIS A 47 -17.86 -4.17 3.96
CA HIS A 47 -18.25 -3.14 3.01
C HIS A 47 -19.61 -2.51 3.37
N PRO A 48 -19.74 -1.16 3.45
CA PRO A 48 -20.97 -0.51 3.91
C PRO A 48 -22.22 -0.84 3.08
N LEU A 49 -22.07 -1.11 1.77
CA LEU A 49 -23.22 -1.47 0.92
C LEU A 49 -23.89 -2.80 1.29
N LEU A 50 -23.22 -3.64 2.08
CA LEU A 50 -23.81 -4.89 2.56
C LEU A 50 -24.99 -4.66 3.51
N GLN A 51 -25.13 -3.46 4.10
CA GLN A 51 -26.28 -3.10 4.94
C GLN A 51 -27.62 -3.13 4.19
N HIS A 52 -27.58 -3.03 2.86
CA HIS A 52 -28.76 -3.04 1.99
C HIS A 52 -28.74 -4.20 0.99
N ALA A 53 -27.80 -5.14 1.13
CA ALA A 53 -27.64 -6.25 0.24
C ALA A 53 -28.63 -7.39 0.54
N THR A 54 -29.00 -8.13 -0.49
CA THR A 54 -29.66 -9.44 -0.33
C THR A 54 -28.61 -10.52 -0.41
N ASP A 55 -28.34 -11.21 0.70
CA ASP A 55 -27.42 -12.35 0.74
C ASP A 55 -27.97 -13.53 -0.10
N GLN A 56 -27.14 -14.05 -1.00
CA GLN A 56 -27.44 -15.18 -1.88
C GLN A 56 -26.78 -16.49 -1.39
N GLY A 57 -26.11 -16.45 -0.25
CA GLY A 57 -25.45 -17.58 0.39
C GLY A 57 -23.95 -17.60 0.20
N ARG A 58 -23.33 -18.55 0.92
CA ARG A 58 -21.89 -18.76 0.97
C ARG A 58 -21.35 -19.20 -0.40
N MET A 59 -20.17 -18.70 -0.75
CA MET A 59 -19.45 -19.07 -1.96
C MET A 59 -18.93 -20.51 -1.87
N ASP A 60 -18.69 -21.12 -3.04
CA ASP A 60 -18.01 -22.41 -3.12
C ASP A 60 -16.56 -22.25 -2.63
N GLY A 61 -16.19 -23.06 -1.63
CA GLY A 61 -14.88 -23.03 -0.99
C GLY A 61 -13.69 -23.34 -1.91
N GLY A 62 -13.92 -24.01 -3.04
CA GLY A 62 -12.91 -24.37 -4.03
C GLY A 62 -12.60 -23.27 -5.05
N ILE A 63 -13.41 -22.21 -5.11
CA ILE A 63 -13.15 -21.06 -6.00
C ILE A 63 -11.82 -20.40 -5.62
N GLN A 64 -10.96 -20.17 -6.62
CA GLN A 64 -9.69 -19.48 -6.43
C GLN A 64 -9.89 -17.96 -6.50
N LEU A 65 -9.32 -17.25 -5.52
CA LEU A 65 -9.20 -15.80 -5.52
C LEU A 65 -7.76 -15.42 -5.87
N GLU A 66 -7.53 -14.97 -7.10
CA GLU A 66 -6.18 -14.73 -7.66
C GLU A 66 -5.61 -13.33 -7.36
N SER A 67 -6.43 -12.41 -6.85
CA SER A 67 -6.05 -11.01 -6.65
C SER A 67 -6.22 -10.56 -5.20
N VAL A 68 -5.93 -11.44 -4.24
CA VAL A 68 -5.93 -11.08 -2.82
C VAL A 68 -4.62 -10.38 -2.48
N SER A 69 -4.67 -9.37 -1.63
CA SER A 69 -3.44 -8.70 -1.18
C SER A 69 -3.52 -8.20 0.26
N LEU A 70 -2.36 -8.21 0.93
CA LEU A 70 -2.14 -7.56 2.21
C LEU A 70 -1.40 -6.27 1.99
N THR A 71 -2.00 -5.16 2.42
CA THR A 71 -1.37 -3.83 2.42
C THR A 71 -0.86 -3.52 3.82
N PHE A 72 0.33 -2.94 3.92
CA PHE A 72 0.96 -2.64 5.21
C PHE A 72 0.82 -1.16 5.59
N LYS A 73 0.60 -0.92 6.87
CA LYS A 73 0.49 0.44 7.43
C LYS A 73 1.88 1.04 7.63
N ARG A 74 2.01 2.33 7.36
CA ARG A 74 3.16 3.13 7.80
C ARG A 74 3.02 3.44 9.29
N THR A 75 4.13 3.58 9.99
CA THR A 75 4.11 4.19 11.32
C THR A 75 3.80 5.68 11.22
N ALA A 76 3.34 6.31 12.30
CA ALA A 76 3.10 7.76 12.33
C ALA A 76 4.36 8.57 11.95
N ALA A 77 5.54 8.10 12.38
CA ALA A 77 6.81 8.72 12.01
C ALA A 77 7.12 8.59 10.51
N GLN A 78 6.84 7.42 9.91
CA GLN A 78 7.00 7.22 8.46
C GLN A 78 6.00 8.05 7.65
N GLU A 79 4.76 8.20 8.13
CA GLU A 79 3.74 9.04 7.51
C GLU A 79 4.18 10.52 7.52
N ALA A 80 4.53 11.06 8.69
CA ALA A 80 5.01 12.44 8.78
C ALA A 80 6.27 12.69 7.92
N ALA A 81 7.17 11.70 7.85
CA ALA A 81 8.38 11.80 7.03
C ALA A 81 8.10 11.75 5.51
N VAL A 82 7.07 11.01 5.06
CA VAL A 82 6.70 10.96 3.64
C VAL A 82 5.98 12.24 3.20
N GLU A 83 5.13 12.81 4.06
CA GLU A 83 4.44 14.08 3.81
C GLU A 83 5.46 15.23 3.71
N LYS A 84 6.42 15.27 4.64
CA LYS A 84 7.53 16.23 4.58
C LYS A 84 8.32 16.10 3.28
N LEU A 85 8.68 14.88 2.90
CA LEU A 85 9.42 14.64 1.66
C LEU A 85 8.62 15.11 0.44
N LEU A 86 7.31 14.84 0.40
CA LEU A 86 6.44 15.26 -0.69
C LEU A 86 6.41 16.78 -0.84
N ALA A 87 6.27 17.51 0.27
CA ALA A 87 6.32 18.98 0.27
C ALA A 87 7.69 19.49 -0.22
N GLU A 88 8.78 18.91 0.29
CA GLU A 88 10.14 19.25 -0.12
C GLU A 88 10.45 18.93 -1.58
N GLN A 89 9.80 17.94 -2.19
CA GLN A 89 10.00 17.59 -3.60
C GLN A 89 9.26 18.54 -4.56
N GLN A 90 8.29 19.30 -4.06
CA GLN A 90 7.49 20.27 -4.82
C GLN A 90 7.95 21.72 -4.63
N ASP A 91 8.79 22.01 -3.62
CA ASP A 91 9.32 23.36 -3.36
C ASP A 91 10.63 23.61 -4.15
N PRO A 92 10.68 24.58 -5.08
CA PRO A 92 11.90 24.93 -5.82
C PRO A 92 13.09 25.37 -4.96
N LYS A 93 12.84 25.82 -3.72
CA LYS A 93 13.88 26.24 -2.77
C LYS A 93 14.48 25.07 -1.98
N SER A 94 13.84 23.91 -2.03
CA SER A 94 14.28 22.72 -1.32
C SER A 94 15.43 22.03 -2.05
N ALA A 95 16.40 21.51 -1.28
CA ALA A 95 17.45 20.65 -1.82
C ALA A 95 16.92 19.33 -2.42
N ASN A 96 15.66 18.98 -2.14
CA ASN A 96 14.98 17.78 -2.63
C ASN A 96 14.04 18.06 -3.82
N TYR A 97 13.98 19.29 -4.34
CA TYR A 97 13.13 19.63 -5.47
C TYR A 97 13.38 18.70 -6.66
N HIS A 98 12.30 18.11 -7.18
CA HIS A 98 12.33 17.12 -8.28
C HIS A 98 13.26 15.90 -8.07
N LYS A 99 13.70 15.63 -6.83
CA LYS A 99 14.50 14.44 -6.50
C LYS A 99 13.59 13.29 -6.10
N TRP A 100 13.01 12.64 -7.10
CA TRP A 100 12.11 11.50 -6.91
C TRP A 100 12.85 10.27 -6.38
N LEU A 101 12.17 9.49 -5.55
CA LEU A 101 12.71 8.23 -5.05
C LEU A 101 12.45 7.09 -6.03
N THR A 102 13.41 6.19 -6.16
CA THR A 102 13.16 4.84 -6.68
C THR A 102 12.27 4.05 -5.72
N PRO A 103 11.57 2.99 -6.18
CA PRO A 103 10.80 2.13 -5.29
C PRO A 103 11.61 1.56 -4.12
N GLU A 104 12.88 1.19 -4.33
CA GLU A 104 13.76 0.66 -3.28
C GLU A 104 14.10 1.73 -2.23
N GLN A 105 14.42 2.95 -2.67
CA GLN A 105 14.65 4.08 -1.76
C GLN A 105 13.38 4.45 -0.97
N TYR A 106 12.21 4.31 -1.59
CA TYR A 106 10.93 4.45 -0.87
C TYR A 106 10.80 3.34 0.18
N ALA A 107 11.05 2.09 -0.19
CA ALA A 107 10.94 0.94 0.71
C ALA A 107 11.87 1.08 1.93
N ASP A 108 13.09 1.56 1.71
CA ASP A 108 14.11 1.77 2.75
C ASP A 108 13.75 2.86 3.77
N ARG A 109 12.72 3.67 3.50
CA ARG A 109 12.29 4.76 4.37
C ARG A 109 10.87 4.56 4.91
N PHE A 110 9.97 4.09 4.05
CA PHE A 110 8.52 4.11 4.28
C PHE A 110 7.85 2.75 4.10
N GLY A 111 8.57 1.74 3.61
CA GLY A 111 8.06 0.38 3.47
C GLY A 111 8.10 -0.41 4.78
N LEU A 112 7.63 -1.64 4.72
CA LEU A 112 7.86 -2.64 5.76
C LEU A 112 9.32 -3.10 5.75
N SER A 113 9.92 -3.39 6.92
CA SER A 113 11.29 -3.91 7.00
C SER A 113 11.42 -5.22 6.21
N THR A 114 12.60 -5.52 5.67
CA THR A 114 12.83 -6.78 4.94
C THR A 114 12.59 -7.99 5.83
N ALA A 115 12.94 -7.90 7.13
CA ALA A 115 12.73 -8.98 8.08
C ALA A 115 11.25 -9.25 8.33
N ASP A 116 10.45 -8.21 8.57
CA ASP A 116 9.00 -8.36 8.77
C ASP A 116 8.32 -8.84 7.48
N LEU A 117 8.73 -8.33 6.32
CA LEU A 117 8.19 -8.76 5.03
C LEU A 117 8.43 -10.26 4.82
N ASN A 118 9.62 -10.76 5.13
CA ASN A 118 9.93 -12.17 5.02
C ASN A 118 9.05 -13.01 5.97
N LYS A 119 8.81 -12.54 7.21
CA LYS A 119 7.88 -13.21 8.14
C LYS A 119 6.47 -13.31 7.56
N VAL A 120 5.95 -12.24 6.96
CA VAL A 120 4.62 -12.24 6.33
C VAL A 120 4.57 -13.19 5.13
N VAL A 121 5.59 -13.17 4.27
CA VAL A 121 5.65 -14.08 3.10
C VAL A 121 5.70 -15.53 3.54
N SER A 122 6.54 -15.86 4.52
CA SER A 122 6.64 -17.22 5.06
C SER A 122 5.34 -17.68 5.71
N TRP A 123 4.65 -16.81 6.43
CA TRP A 123 3.34 -17.11 7.01
C TRP A 123 2.27 -17.34 5.94
N LEU A 124 2.17 -16.47 4.92
CA LEU A 124 1.23 -16.70 3.82
C LEU A 124 1.47 -18.06 3.14
N GLN A 125 2.74 -18.43 2.97
CA GLN A 125 3.11 -19.73 2.40
C GLN A 125 2.79 -20.91 3.34
N SER A 126 2.91 -20.75 4.67
CA SER A 126 2.54 -21.80 5.62
C SER A 126 1.04 -22.08 5.63
N GLU A 127 0.23 -21.05 5.38
CA GLU A 127 -1.23 -21.17 5.20
C GLU A 127 -1.62 -21.77 3.82
N GLY A 128 -0.63 -22.11 2.99
CA GLY A 128 -0.83 -22.72 1.69
C GLY A 128 -1.24 -21.72 0.60
N PHE A 129 -1.05 -20.42 0.82
CA PHE A 129 -1.22 -19.43 -0.24
C PHE A 129 -0.02 -19.40 -1.19
N THR A 130 -0.30 -19.11 -2.45
CA THR A 130 0.75 -18.82 -3.43
C THR A 130 1.03 -17.33 -3.43
N VAL A 131 2.19 -16.91 -2.95
CA VAL A 131 2.63 -15.51 -3.03
C VAL A 131 3.04 -15.20 -4.47
N ASN A 132 2.24 -14.39 -5.17
CA ASN A 132 2.44 -14.08 -6.59
C ASN A 132 3.44 -12.94 -6.79
N ARG A 133 3.38 -11.91 -5.93
CA ARG A 133 4.20 -10.71 -6.08
C ARG A 133 4.36 -9.97 -4.76
N VAL A 134 5.53 -9.35 -4.59
CA VAL A 134 5.78 -8.36 -3.54
C VAL A 134 6.00 -6.99 -4.18
N ALA A 135 5.42 -5.93 -3.60
CA ALA A 135 5.66 -4.58 -4.05
C ALA A 135 7.13 -4.21 -3.82
N ARG A 136 7.80 -3.62 -4.81
CA ARG A 136 9.18 -3.13 -4.66
C ARG A 136 9.33 -2.10 -3.53
N GLY A 137 8.27 -1.31 -3.30
CA GLY A 137 8.15 -0.39 -2.17
C GLY A 137 7.97 -1.05 -0.79
N ARG A 138 7.86 -2.39 -0.72
CA ARG A 138 7.57 -3.19 0.48
C ARG A 138 6.30 -2.74 1.23
N THR A 139 5.29 -2.29 0.48
CA THR A 139 4.01 -1.81 1.02
C THR A 139 2.86 -2.80 0.87
N GLN A 140 3.02 -3.83 0.03
CA GLN A 140 1.94 -4.75 -0.30
C GLN A 140 2.48 -6.10 -0.81
N VAL A 141 1.75 -7.18 -0.51
CA VAL A 141 1.98 -8.53 -1.03
C VAL A 141 0.69 -9.03 -1.68
N TRP A 142 0.80 -9.57 -2.90
CA TRP A 142 -0.29 -10.22 -3.62
C TRP A 142 -0.12 -11.74 -3.55
N PHE A 143 -1.22 -12.44 -3.30
CA PHE A 143 -1.25 -13.88 -3.16
C PHE A 143 -2.58 -14.46 -3.66
N THR A 144 -2.55 -15.74 -3.98
CA THR A 144 -3.70 -16.54 -4.44
C THR A 144 -4.03 -17.61 -3.42
N GLY A 145 -5.32 -17.88 -3.23
CA GLY A 145 -5.84 -18.99 -2.42
C GLY A 145 -7.29 -19.30 -2.72
N SER A 146 -7.76 -20.45 -2.23
CA SER A 146 -9.18 -20.81 -2.32
C SER A 146 -10.02 -19.99 -1.34
N VAL A 147 -11.31 -19.87 -1.62
CA VAL A 147 -12.28 -19.28 -0.67
C VAL A 147 -12.18 -19.94 0.70
N SER A 148 -12.10 -21.27 0.79
CA SER A 148 -12.01 -21.97 2.07
C SER A 148 -10.73 -21.63 2.86
N GLN A 149 -9.59 -21.44 2.19
CA GLN A 149 -8.35 -20.98 2.83
C GLN A 149 -8.51 -19.56 3.37
N ILE A 150 -9.08 -18.65 2.56
CA ILE A 150 -9.33 -17.26 2.96
C ILE A 150 -10.27 -17.18 4.17
N GLU A 151 -11.38 -17.91 4.14
CA GLU A 151 -12.35 -17.97 5.24
C GLU A 151 -11.71 -18.47 6.54
N THR A 152 -10.86 -19.49 6.45
CA THR A 152 -10.14 -20.07 7.59
C THR A 152 -9.14 -19.07 8.18
N VAL A 153 -8.25 -18.54 7.34
CA VAL A 153 -7.14 -17.68 7.78
C VAL A 153 -7.63 -16.34 8.29
N PHE A 154 -8.58 -15.72 7.58
CA PHE A 154 -9.10 -14.41 7.94
C PHE A 154 -10.37 -14.46 8.81
N ARG A 155 -10.77 -15.65 9.25
CA ARG A 155 -11.93 -15.91 10.14
C ARG A 155 -13.19 -15.18 9.69
N THR A 156 -13.60 -15.43 8.45
CA THR A 156 -14.79 -14.85 7.84
C THR A 156 -15.51 -15.88 6.98
N GLU A 157 -16.65 -15.50 6.40
CA GLU A 157 -17.31 -16.26 5.35
C GLU A 157 -17.42 -15.40 4.09
N MET A 158 -17.16 -15.99 2.94
CA MET A 158 -17.28 -15.33 1.64
C MET A 158 -18.66 -15.62 1.07
N HIS A 159 -19.42 -14.59 0.75
CA HIS A 159 -20.81 -14.70 0.31
C HIS A 159 -21.03 -14.00 -1.02
N ARG A 160 -22.08 -14.43 -1.73
CA ARG A 160 -22.63 -13.71 -2.87
C ARG A 160 -23.76 -12.81 -2.40
N TYR A 161 -23.87 -11.65 -3.01
CA TYR A 161 -24.85 -10.63 -2.66
C TYR A 161 -25.51 -10.06 -3.91
N ILE A 162 -26.77 -9.63 -3.78
CA ILE A 162 -27.41 -8.71 -4.73
C ILE A 162 -27.43 -7.32 -4.11
N VAL A 163 -26.85 -6.34 -4.80
CA VAL A 163 -26.91 -4.91 -4.44
C VAL A 163 -27.34 -4.13 -5.68
N ASP A 164 -28.40 -3.34 -5.57
CA ASP A 164 -28.97 -2.58 -6.70
C ASP A 164 -29.26 -3.42 -7.96
N GLY A 165 -29.60 -4.70 -7.77
CA GLY A 165 -29.87 -5.66 -8.86
C GLY A 165 -28.62 -6.30 -9.49
N GLU A 166 -27.43 -6.00 -8.99
CA GLU A 166 -26.16 -6.56 -9.46
C GLU A 166 -25.60 -7.60 -8.49
N ASN A 167 -24.99 -8.66 -9.06
CA ASN A 167 -24.28 -9.67 -8.29
C ASN A 167 -22.92 -9.12 -7.83
N HIS A 168 -22.65 -9.32 -6.55
CA HIS A 168 -21.40 -9.00 -5.89
C HIS A 168 -20.92 -10.19 -5.07
N PHE A 169 -19.64 -10.19 -4.72
CA PHE A 169 -19.13 -11.02 -3.63
C PHE A 169 -18.42 -10.16 -2.60
N ALA A 170 -18.48 -10.59 -1.35
CA ALA A 170 -17.75 -9.98 -0.25
C ALA A 170 -17.62 -10.95 0.92
N HIS A 171 -16.71 -10.63 1.84
CA HIS A 171 -16.69 -11.23 3.17
C HIS A 171 -17.84 -10.69 4.03
N SER A 172 -18.45 -11.55 4.86
CA SER A 172 -19.67 -11.26 5.61
C SER A 172 -19.43 -10.63 7.00
N THR A 173 -18.22 -10.75 7.55
CA THR A 173 -17.85 -10.30 8.89
C THR A 173 -16.54 -9.53 8.89
N GLU A 174 -16.25 -8.79 9.96
CA GLU A 174 -14.92 -8.20 10.13
C GLU A 174 -13.85 -9.29 10.02
N LEU A 175 -12.79 -8.99 9.27
CA LEU A 175 -11.68 -9.92 9.10
C LEU A 175 -10.88 -10.01 10.40
N ALA A 176 -10.25 -11.15 10.64
CA ALA A 176 -9.24 -11.29 11.67
C ALA A 176 -7.88 -11.63 11.04
N ALA A 177 -6.80 -11.33 11.75
CA ALA A 177 -5.47 -11.79 11.42
C ALA A 177 -4.73 -12.17 12.72
N PRO A 178 -3.62 -12.92 12.64
CA PRO A 178 -2.77 -13.13 13.79
C PRO A 178 -2.44 -11.81 14.49
N ALA A 179 -2.48 -11.80 15.82
CA ALA A 179 -2.36 -10.59 16.64
C ALA A 179 -1.04 -9.84 16.34
N ALA A 180 0.06 -10.59 16.13
CA ALA A 180 1.36 -10.06 15.73
C ALA A 180 1.35 -9.28 14.39
N LEU A 181 0.34 -9.48 13.54
CA LEU A 181 0.18 -8.80 12.25
C LEU A 181 -0.81 -7.65 12.28
N ALA A 182 -1.73 -7.61 13.24
CA ALA A 182 -2.79 -6.59 13.30
C ALA A 182 -2.22 -5.17 13.37
N ASP A 183 -1.06 -5.02 13.99
CA ASP A 183 -0.37 -3.74 14.06
C ASP A 183 0.50 -3.37 12.85
N VAL A 184 0.55 -4.22 11.83
CA VAL A 184 1.33 -3.97 10.61
C VAL A 184 0.44 -3.96 9.38
N VAL A 185 -0.66 -4.70 9.39
CA VAL A 185 -1.63 -4.75 8.29
C VAL A 185 -2.51 -3.50 8.32
N LEU A 186 -2.58 -2.81 7.18
CA LEU A 186 -3.54 -1.73 6.92
C LEU A 186 -4.88 -2.29 6.44
N GLY A 187 -4.84 -3.35 5.63
CA GLY A 187 -6.05 -3.98 5.12
C GLY A 187 -5.76 -5.18 4.23
N VAL A 188 -6.82 -5.97 4.02
CA VAL A 188 -6.86 -7.09 3.08
C VAL A 188 -7.77 -6.68 1.92
N HIS A 189 -7.25 -6.73 0.70
CA HIS A 189 -8.01 -6.39 -0.52
C HIS A 189 -8.24 -7.61 -1.39
N GLY A 190 -9.19 -7.50 -2.32
CA GLY A 190 -9.58 -8.62 -3.20
C GLY A 190 -10.61 -9.56 -2.60
N LEU A 191 -11.07 -9.27 -1.37
CA LEU A 191 -12.16 -9.99 -0.69
C LEU A 191 -13.53 -9.33 -0.89
N SER A 192 -13.64 -8.44 -1.87
CA SER A 192 -14.89 -7.93 -2.42
C SER A 192 -14.70 -7.37 -3.83
N ASP A 193 -15.74 -7.40 -4.63
CA ASP A 193 -15.76 -6.83 -5.98
C ASP A 193 -16.44 -5.46 -6.08
N PHE A 194 -16.84 -4.87 -4.94
CA PHE A 194 -17.33 -3.50 -4.93
C PHE A 194 -16.28 -2.55 -5.51
N ARG A 195 -16.72 -1.66 -6.40
CA ARG A 195 -15.89 -0.63 -7.03
C ARG A 195 -16.55 0.74 -6.87
N PRO A 196 -15.75 1.82 -6.71
CA PRO A 196 -16.29 3.17 -6.76
C PRO A 196 -17.05 3.39 -8.08
N ARG A 197 -18.29 3.88 -7.98
CA ARG A 197 -19.07 4.32 -9.14
C ARG A 197 -18.88 5.82 -9.33
N ALA A 198 -18.67 6.25 -10.57
CA ALA A 198 -18.64 7.67 -10.89
C ALA A 198 -20.01 8.29 -10.59
N LYS A 199 -20.06 9.24 -9.66
CA LYS A 199 -21.24 10.08 -9.41
C LYS A 199 -21.23 11.34 -10.29
N ALA A 200 -20.73 11.21 -11.51
CA ALA A 200 -20.66 12.33 -12.44
C ALA A 200 -22.09 12.71 -12.85
N HIS A 201 -22.54 13.87 -12.40
CA HIS A 201 -23.77 14.49 -12.88
C HIS A 201 -23.41 15.23 -14.18
N VAL A 202 -23.50 14.54 -15.31
CA VAL A 202 -23.29 15.19 -16.61
C VAL A 202 -24.49 16.10 -16.88
N ARG A 203 -24.29 17.41 -16.68
CA ARG A 203 -25.25 18.41 -17.15
C ARG A 203 -25.22 18.40 -18.68
N LYS A 204 -26.25 17.83 -19.32
CA LYS A 204 -26.45 17.99 -20.77
C LYS A 204 -26.82 19.46 -21.02
N VAL A 205 -25.84 20.25 -21.43
CA VAL A 205 -26.06 21.62 -21.91
C VAL A 205 -26.62 21.50 -23.33
N SER A 206 -27.76 22.13 -23.62
CA SER A 206 -28.30 22.16 -24.98
C SER A 206 -27.41 23.03 -25.86
N PRO A 207 -27.28 22.75 -27.18
CA PRO A 207 -26.49 23.58 -28.09
C PRO A 207 -26.90 25.06 -28.10
N GLU A 208 -28.13 25.39 -27.73
CA GLU A 208 -28.62 26.77 -27.63
C GLU A 208 -28.00 27.56 -26.47
N GLU A 209 -27.57 26.90 -25.40
CA GLU A 209 -26.89 27.54 -24.26
C GLU A 209 -25.39 27.82 -24.53
N VAL A 210 -24.79 27.17 -25.53
CA VAL A 210 -23.38 27.37 -25.91
C VAL A 210 -23.31 28.40 -27.05
N LYS A 211 -23.71 29.65 -26.78
CA LYS A 211 -23.34 30.77 -27.67
C LYS A 211 -21.94 31.24 -27.31
N ALA A 212 -21.00 31.02 -28.21
CA ALA A 212 -19.66 31.59 -28.11
C ALA A 212 -19.74 33.10 -28.30
N ASN A 213 -19.83 33.85 -27.20
CA ASN A 213 -19.62 35.30 -27.21
C ASN A 213 -18.11 35.55 -27.30
N PHE A 214 -17.56 35.50 -28.52
CA PHE A 214 -16.18 35.91 -28.77
C PHE A 214 -16.07 37.41 -28.52
N THR A 215 -15.53 37.79 -27.36
CA THR A 215 -15.10 39.17 -27.13
C THR A 215 -13.73 39.36 -27.79
N SER A 216 -13.75 39.61 -29.08
CA SER A 216 -12.62 40.19 -29.78
C SER A 216 -13.15 41.32 -30.65
N SER A 217 -13.20 42.50 -30.06
CA SER A 217 -13.23 43.77 -30.80
C SER A 217 -11.84 44.38 -30.68
N ILE A 218 -11.14 44.45 -31.81
CA ILE A 218 -9.96 45.30 -32.05
C ILE A 218 -10.44 46.73 -32.24
#